data_AF-A0A350XKP3-F1
#
_entry.id   AF-A0A350XKP3-F1
#
_cell.length_a   1.000
_cell.length_b   1.000
_cell.length_c   1.000
_cell.angle_alpha   90.00
_cell.angle_beta   90.00
_cell.angle_gamma   90.00
#
_symmetry.space_group_name_H-M   'P 1'
#
loop_
_entity.id
_entity.type
_entity.pdbx_description
1 polymer ?
#
loop_
_entity_poly.entity_id
_entity_poly.type
_entity_poly.pdbx_seq_one_letter_code
_entity_poly.pdbx_strand_id
1 'polypeptide(L)'
;MNKKKLIDALENLSRQAHRSDEEQFFIRMLRQIWQIDWSVPPSAVWRNLIGRNQDYFLGFMELDDGDEKEEKWLLDSMDENVKAFIQKSNDSAWKVKLVETIDELNQLRLKIQK
;
A
#
# COMPACT_ATOMS: atom_id res chain seq x y z
N MET A 1 -7.48 -6.99 17.14
CA MET A 1 -7.05 -7.43 15.80
C MET A 1 -5.61 -7.92 15.87
N ASN A 2 -5.25 -9.00 15.17
CA ASN A 2 -3.88 -9.52 15.20
C ASN A 2 -3.00 -8.78 14.18
N LYS A 3 -2.31 -7.71 14.62
CA LYS A 3 -1.41 -6.88 13.79
C LYS A 3 -0.42 -7.75 13.02
N LYS A 4 0.27 -8.68 13.70
CA LYS A 4 1.25 -9.57 13.08
C LYS A 4 0.68 -10.37 11.91
N LYS A 5 -0.50 -10.99 12.08
CA LYS A 5 -1.17 -11.72 10.99
C LYS A 5 -1.50 -10.82 9.79
N LEU A 6 -1.90 -9.57 10.03
CA LEU A 6 -2.20 -8.60 8.97
C LEU A 6 -0.94 -8.23 8.19
N ILE A 7 0.14 -7.91 8.90
CA ILE A 7 1.42 -7.54 8.29
C ILE A 7 2.03 -8.73 7.53
N ASP A 8 2.02 -9.93 8.11
CA ASP A 8 2.49 -11.15 7.44
C ASP A 8 1.67 -11.45 6.16
N ALA A 9 0.36 -11.22 6.20
CA ALA A 9 -0.49 -11.41 5.04
C ALA A 9 -0.23 -10.37 3.94
N LEU A 10 -0.02 -9.10 4.30
CA LEU A 10 0.38 -8.07 3.35
C LEU A 10 1.74 -8.35 2.73
N GLU A 11 2.70 -8.81 3.52
CA GLU A 11 4.03 -9.18 3.03
C GLU A 11 3.94 -10.29 1.99
N ASN A 12 3.18 -11.34 2.30
CA ASN A 12 2.92 -12.43 1.36
C ASN A 12 2.20 -11.96 0.10
N LEU A 13 1.21 -11.06 0.24
CA LEU A 13 0.47 -10.49 -0.89
C LEU A 13 1.41 -9.71 -1.83
N SER A 14 2.31 -8.90 -1.26
CA SER A 14 3.27 -8.09 -2.02
C SER A 14 4.31 -8.92 -2.78
N ARG A 15 4.53 -10.19 -2.39
CA ARG A 15 5.51 -11.10 -3.03
C ARG A 15 4.90 -12.02 -4.08
N GLN A 16 3.59 -11.92 -4.34
CA GLN A 16 2.92 -12.78 -5.32
C GLN A 16 3.38 -12.46 -6.74
N ALA A 17 3.82 -13.49 -7.48
CA ALA A 17 4.43 -13.35 -8.81
C ALA A 17 3.53 -12.71 -9.89
N HIS A 18 2.20 -12.70 -9.70
CA HIS A 18 1.27 -12.11 -10.66
C HIS A 18 1.01 -10.61 -10.42
N ARG A 19 1.57 -10.03 -9.35
CA ARG A 19 1.45 -8.60 -9.04
C ARG A 19 2.45 -7.80 -9.87
N SER A 20 1.97 -6.73 -10.48
CA SER A 20 2.84 -5.72 -11.08
C SER A 20 3.62 -4.98 -9.99
N ASP A 21 4.78 -4.40 -10.36
CA ASP A 21 5.62 -3.62 -9.44
C ASP A 21 4.82 -2.50 -8.77
N GLU A 22 3.89 -1.89 -9.51
CA GLU A 22 2.92 -0.92 -9.03
C GLU A 22 2.03 -1.45 -7.90
N GLU A 23 1.43 -2.62 -8.08
CA GLU A 23 0.61 -3.25 -7.04
C GLU A 23 1.45 -3.57 -5.81
N GLN A 24 2.65 -4.11 -6.01
CA GLN A 24 3.57 -4.45 -4.91
C GLN A 24 3.97 -3.20 -4.12
N PHE A 25 4.30 -2.11 -4.81
CA PHE A 25 4.63 -0.83 -4.20
C PHE A 25 3.45 -0.29 -3.39
N PHE A 26 2.24 -0.29 -3.95
CA PHE A 26 1.05 0.15 -3.23
C PHE A 26 0.78 -0.69 -1.97
N ILE A 27 0.91 -2.01 -2.06
CA ILE A 27 0.73 -2.93 -0.93
C ILE A 27 1.75 -2.64 0.17
N ARG A 28 3.02 -2.37 -0.18
CA ARG A 28 4.08 -2.02 0.79
C ARG A 28 3.83 -0.66 1.44
N MET A 29 3.40 0.35 0.69
CA MET A 29 2.99 1.64 1.25
C MET A 29 1.84 1.48 2.24
N LEU A 30 0.83 0.69 1.88
CA LEU A 30 -0.31 0.38 2.77
C LEU A 30 0.14 -0.35 4.03
N ARG A 31 1.13 -1.25 3.92
CA ARG A 31 1.70 -1.97 5.06
C ARG A 31 2.20 -1.01 6.13
N GLN A 32 2.95 0.03 5.74
CA GLN A 32 3.47 1.03 6.69
C GLN A 32 2.34 1.75 7.43
N ILE A 33 1.26 2.11 6.74
CA ILE A 33 0.09 2.72 7.38
C ILE A 33 -0.57 1.75 8.37
N TRP A 34 -0.79 0.49 7.95
CA TRP A 34 -1.48 -0.51 8.76
C TRP A 34 -0.63 -1.08 9.91
N GLN A 35 0.67 -0.81 9.94
CA GLN A 35 1.47 -1.03 11.13
C GLN A 35 0.97 -0.15 12.28
N ILE A 36 0.54 1.07 11.99
CA ILE A 36 0.10 2.06 12.97
C ILE A 36 -1.42 2.07 13.11
N ASP A 37 -2.13 2.29 12.01
CA ASP A 37 -3.58 2.36 11.98
C ASP A 37 -4.17 1.52 10.84
N TRP A 38 -4.58 0.32 11.22
CA TRP A 38 -5.26 -0.61 10.33
C TRP A 38 -6.65 -0.15 9.88
N SER A 39 -7.28 0.78 10.61
CA SER A 39 -8.64 1.24 10.31
C SER A 39 -8.70 2.15 9.07
N VAL A 40 -7.54 2.64 8.62
CA VAL A 40 -7.41 3.41 7.39
C VAL A 40 -7.77 2.52 6.18
N PRO A 41 -8.74 2.91 5.33
CA PRO A 41 -9.10 2.12 4.16
C PRO A 41 -8.01 2.21 3.07
N PRO A 42 -7.75 1.13 2.30
CA PRO A 42 -6.77 1.15 1.20
C PRO A 42 -7.04 2.24 0.17
N SER A 43 -8.31 2.59 -0.07
CA SER A 43 -8.68 3.67 -1.00
C SER A 43 -8.23 5.06 -0.53
N ALA A 44 -8.15 5.31 0.78
CA ALA A 44 -7.61 6.56 1.31
C ALA A 44 -6.09 6.62 1.16
N VAL A 45 -5.41 5.50 1.41
CA VAL A 45 -3.97 5.37 1.16
C VAL A 45 -3.65 5.59 -0.31
N TRP A 46 -4.40 4.94 -1.21
CA TRP A 46 -4.26 5.11 -2.65
C TRP A 46 -4.41 6.58 -3.07
N ARG A 47 -5.43 7.28 -2.54
CA ARG A 47 -5.66 8.71 -2.84
C ARG A 47 -4.48 9.59 -2.43
N ASN A 48 -3.92 9.36 -1.23
CA ASN A 48 -2.75 10.10 -0.77
C ASN A 48 -1.51 9.75 -1.60
N LEU A 49 -1.37 8.50 -2.02
CA LEU A 49 -0.27 8.06 -2.86
C LEU A 49 -0.28 8.75 -4.23
N ILE A 50 -1.39 8.70 -4.97
CA ILE A 50 -1.49 9.37 -6.27
C ILE A 50 -1.42 10.90 -6.15
N GLY A 51 -1.83 11.43 -5.00
CA GLY A 51 -1.69 12.85 -4.64
C GLY A 51 -0.27 13.27 -4.27
N ARG A 52 0.69 12.33 -4.24
CA ARG A 52 2.08 12.54 -3.81
C ARG A 52 2.20 13.17 -2.43
N ASN A 53 1.29 12.81 -1.52
CA ASN A 53 1.26 13.39 -0.18
C ASN A 53 2.33 12.71 0.70
N GLN A 54 3.60 13.11 0.57
CA GLN A 54 4.70 12.53 1.36
C GLN A 54 4.49 12.71 2.86
N ASP A 55 4.05 13.89 3.29
CA ASP A 55 3.82 14.22 4.70
C ASP A 55 2.81 13.28 5.37
N TYR A 56 1.78 12.86 4.61
CA TYR A 56 0.84 11.85 5.09
C TYR A 56 1.54 10.55 5.46
N PHE A 57 2.44 10.04 4.61
CA PHE A 57 3.14 8.77 4.86
C PHE A 57 4.22 8.91 5.93
N LEU A 58 4.99 10.02 5.89
CA LEU A 58 5.99 10.36 6.89
C LEU A 58 5.38 10.36 8.29
N GLY A 59 4.22 10.98 8.49
CA GLY A 59 3.58 11.03 9.80
C GLY A 59 3.17 9.67 10.38
N PHE A 60 2.93 8.65 9.55
CA PHE A 60 2.73 7.27 10.04
C PHE A 60 4.06 6.58 10.29
N MET A 61 5.03 6.72 9.39
CA MET A 61 6.35 6.08 9.51
C MET A 61 7.13 6.59 10.73
N GLU A 62 7.02 7.88 11.07
CA GLU A 62 7.61 8.47 12.29
C GLU A 62 7.03 7.90 13.60
N LEU A 63 5.85 7.29 13.55
CA LEU A 63 5.20 6.67 14.71
C LEU A 63 5.51 5.17 14.81
N ASP A 64 6.14 4.57 13.79
CA ASP A 64 6.49 3.15 13.77
C ASP A 64 7.95 2.95 14.19
N ASP A 65 8.21 1.91 14.98
CA ASP A 65 9.57 1.43 15.24
C ASP A 65 9.97 0.42 14.13
N GLY A 66 9.73 0.82 12.88
CA GLY A 66 9.74 -0.04 11.68
C GLY A 66 11.11 -0.20 11.00
N ASP A 67 11.09 -0.68 9.76
CA ASP A 67 12.30 -0.76 8.92
C ASP A 67 12.54 0.60 8.23
N GLU A 68 13.31 1.47 8.89
CA GLU A 68 13.66 2.81 8.40
C GLU A 68 14.26 2.79 6.99
N LYS A 69 14.95 1.71 6.58
CA LYS A 69 15.55 1.62 5.25
C LYS A 69 14.47 1.41 4.19
N GLU A 70 13.51 0.52 4.45
CA GLU A 70 12.40 0.31 3.55
C GLU A 70 11.51 1.54 3.45
N GLU A 71 11.22 2.18 4.57
CA GLU A 71 10.43 3.42 4.61
C GLU A 71 11.07 4.55 3.81
N LYS A 72 12.38 4.77 4.01
CA LYS A 72 13.12 5.72 3.20
C LYS A 72 13.08 5.40 1.72
N TRP A 73 13.32 4.14 1.35
CA TRP A 73 13.25 3.71 -0.05
C TRP A 73 11.85 3.93 -0.65
N LEU A 74 10.79 3.64 0.11
CA LEU A 74 9.41 3.85 -0.32
C LEU A 74 9.11 5.33 -0.58
N LEU A 75 9.52 6.23 0.32
CA LEU A 75 9.31 7.66 0.17
C LEU A 75 10.13 8.26 -0.98
N ASP A 76 11.40 7.87 -1.09
CA ASP A 76 12.31 8.31 -2.16
C ASP A 76 11.81 7.83 -3.54
N SER A 77 11.29 6.60 -3.61
CA SER A 77 10.80 6.00 -4.86
C SER A 77 9.36 6.40 -5.22
N MET A 78 8.67 7.13 -4.34
CA MET A 78 7.24 7.41 -4.48
C MET A 78 6.94 8.17 -5.78
N ASP A 79 7.75 9.18 -6.11
CA ASP A 79 7.46 10.06 -7.23
C ASP A 79 7.58 9.35 -8.59
N GLU A 80 8.53 8.42 -8.70
CA GLU A 80 8.71 7.57 -9.88
C GLU A 80 7.56 6.56 -10.03
N ASN A 81 7.18 5.89 -8.92
CA ASN A 81 6.07 4.96 -8.92
C ASN A 81 4.74 5.65 -9.25
N VAL A 82 4.51 6.87 -8.73
CA VAL A 82 3.32 7.65 -9.06
C VAL A 82 3.27 8.06 -10.53
N LYS A 83 4.41 8.39 -11.15
CA LYS A 83 4.46 8.62 -12.60
C LYS A 83 4.08 7.36 -13.37
N ALA A 84 4.59 6.19 -12.98
CA ALA A 84 4.23 4.91 -13.59
C ALA A 84 2.73 4.59 -13.44
N PHE A 85 2.15 4.79 -12.25
CA PHE A 85 0.71 4.66 -12.01
C PHE A 85 -0.11 5.55 -12.96
N ILE A 86 0.26 6.83 -13.09
CA ILE A 86 -0.45 7.79 -13.94
C ILE A 86 -0.34 7.40 -15.42
N GLN A 87 0.84 6.96 -15.88
CA GLN A 87 1.01 6.50 -17.26
C GLN A 87 0.11 5.29 -17.57
N LYS A 88 0.01 4.34 -16.64
CA LYS A 88 -0.88 3.17 -16.77
C LYS A 88 -2.35 3.51 -16.56
N SER A 89 -2.69 4.69 -16.06
CA SER A 89 -4.08 5.11 -15.87
C SER A 89 -4.86 5.35 -17.17
N ASN A 90 -4.25 5.20 -18.35
CA ASN A 90 -5.00 5.15 -19.61
C ASN A 90 -5.37 3.72 -20.02
N ASP A 91 -4.80 2.70 -19.37
CA ASP A 91 -5.11 1.29 -19.58
C ASP A 91 -6.31 0.87 -18.71
N SER A 92 -7.38 0.43 -19.36
CA SER A 92 -8.61 -0.02 -18.69
C SER A 92 -8.41 -1.30 -17.90
N ALA A 93 -7.59 -2.24 -18.38
CA ALA A 93 -7.30 -3.49 -17.68
C ALA A 93 -6.52 -3.21 -16.39
N TRP A 94 -5.56 -2.29 -16.46
CA TRP A 94 -4.81 -1.86 -15.27
C TRP A 94 -5.71 -1.22 -14.20
N LYS A 95 -6.65 -0.35 -14.60
CA LYS A 95 -7.63 0.24 -13.66
C LYS A 95 -8.46 -0.81 -12.95
N VAL A 96 -8.96 -1.80 -13.68
CA VAL A 96 -9.76 -2.91 -13.10
C VAL A 96 -8.91 -3.66 -12.08
N LYS A 97 -7.67 -4.03 -12.45
CA LYS A 97 -6.76 -4.77 -11.58
C LYS A 97 -6.44 -4.03 -10.28
N LEU A 98 -6.28 -2.71 -10.34
CA LEU A 98 -6.07 -1.88 -9.15
C LEU A 98 -7.31 -1.85 -8.24
N VAL A 99 -8.50 -1.72 -8.80
CA VAL A 99 -9.75 -1.76 -8.03
C VAL A 99 -9.91 -3.12 -7.35
N GLU A 100 -9.62 -4.20 -8.05
CA GLU A 100 -9.60 -5.57 -7.50
C GLU A 100 -8.61 -5.69 -6.35
N THR A 101 -7.40 -5.12 -6.51
CA THR A 101 -6.38 -5.10 -5.44
C THR A 101 -6.87 -4.33 -4.21
N ILE A 102 -7.52 -3.19 -4.39
CA ILE A 102 -8.10 -2.40 -3.29
C ILE A 102 -9.21 -3.17 -2.56
N ASP A 103 -10.09 -3.87 -3.30
CA ASP A 103 -11.13 -4.69 -2.71
C ASP A 103 -10.54 -5.88 -1.93
N GLU A 104 -9.57 -6.58 -2.52
CA GLU A 104 -8.88 -7.70 -1.87
C GLU A 104 -8.22 -7.28 -0.55
N LEU A 105 -7.54 -6.13 -0.53
CA LEU A 105 -6.94 -5.56 0.68
C LEU A 105 -8.01 -5.25 1.73
N ASN A 106 -9.15 -4.66 1.32
CA ASN A 106 -10.28 -4.44 2.23
C ASN A 106 -10.83 -5.76 2.81
N GLN A 107 -11.01 -6.78 1.97
CA GLN A 107 -11.46 -8.10 2.41
C GLN A 107 -10.45 -8.76 3.36
N LEU A 108 -9.15 -8.62 3.09
CA LEU A 108 -8.09 -9.11 3.97
C LEU A 108 -8.21 -8.49 5.36
N ARG A 109 -8.36 -7.16 5.41
CA ARG A 109 -8.57 -6.42 6.66
C ARG A 109 -9.79 -6.92 7.44
N LEU A 110 -10.93 -7.08 6.76
CA LEU A 110 -12.17 -7.55 7.38
C LEU A 110 -12.09 -9.00 7.87
N LYS A 111 -11.41 -9.87 7.13
CA LYS A 111 -11.22 -11.29 7.50
C LYS A 111 -10.35 -11.44 8.75
N ILE A 112 -9.30 -10.63 8.90
CA ILE A 112 -8.39 -10.69 10.04
C ILE A 112 -8.99 -10.03 11.31
N GLN A 113 -10.02 -9.19 11.14
CA GLN A 113 -10.78 -8.63 12.25
C GLN A 113 -11.69 -9.67 12.93
N LYS A 114 -12.24 -10.63 12.16
CA LYS A 114 -13.10 -11.71 12.66
C LYS A 114 -12.28 -12.83 13.29
#